data_AF-A0AB36IK96-F1
#
_entry.id   AF-A0AB36IK96-F1
#
_cell.length_a   1.000
_cell.length_b   1.000
_cell.length_c   1.000
_cell.angle_alpha   90.00
_cell.angle_beta   90.00
_cell.angle_gamma   90.00
#
_symmetry.space_group_name_H-M   'P 1'
#
loop_
_entity.id
_entity.type
_entity.pdbx_description
1 polymer ?
#
loop_
_entity_poly.entity_id
_entity_poly.type
_entity_poly.pdbx_seq_one_letter_code
_entity_poly.pdbx_strand_id
1 'polypeptide(L)'
;MRTIQLLTKAGLLVDALSAGPNTHSELAKQLNEPRSSIYRITSSLEEVGYVNITSSGLLGLGVNILHLGESAVDALLNRTLLREKLGWLRDQLGMTAFFCTLQDDRIISLDWQEGADIDLIYLAPGRTLPSQKGAVSHVLQGKDLHKGWSIDHGELAAGVSSLAVAVKNSNGDILGAVAVAGLSASVENKIDTIRDTLKETACAIANMPPAKTQEFDPSQIKEPNSPSVITKAATLMNVLHTEGPTNSARLAEVLGEPISSVYRMLHTLTVIGWVEQDGKRGSYRVGLAMLTLAESQLRHMDLRKIAALTMRKIHALTGETTFLCVRHGIRAVCIERVDGDRVNSRVLQLGTSLPLHVGAAPRALLAFEGRRAWETYATNLGFEGHNWSKGPSRAELFQHLDEDRDKGFCLVDNEITPGIAAVGAPIYNHRGEVVASLSMSGLRDGILSDTADYSAVELILQGSAEISQALGATIEHNGGNQKLPQVTPLSIVV
;
A
#
# COMPACT_ATOMS: atom_id res chain seq x y z
N MET A 1 16.88 9.35 -30.61
CA MET A 1 17.44 8.00 -30.37
C MET A 1 16.33 6.99 -30.65
N ARG A 2 16.59 5.79 -31.20
CA ARG A 2 15.51 4.80 -31.43
C ARG A 2 15.18 4.07 -30.13
N THR A 3 13.90 3.84 -29.86
CA THR A 3 13.43 3.07 -28.70
C THR A 3 13.74 1.57 -28.86
N ILE A 4 13.82 0.87 -27.74
CA ILE A 4 13.94 -0.59 -27.70
C ILE A 4 12.54 -1.18 -27.85
N GLN A 5 12.21 -1.68 -29.05
CA GLN A 5 10.86 -2.15 -29.38
C GLN A 5 10.28 -3.14 -28.37
N LEU A 6 11.08 -4.10 -27.89
CA LEU A 6 10.62 -5.09 -26.91
C LEU A 6 10.18 -4.44 -25.58
N LEU A 7 10.91 -3.43 -25.13
CA LEU A 7 10.58 -2.70 -23.89
C LEU A 7 9.39 -1.76 -24.09
N THR A 8 9.26 -1.14 -25.26
CA THR A 8 8.05 -0.36 -25.61
C THR A 8 6.80 -1.25 -25.60
N LYS A 9 6.88 -2.46 -26.17
CA LYS A 9 5.76 -3.43 -26.14
C LYS A 9 5.44 -3.91 -24.73
N ALA A 10 6.46 -4.09 -23.89
CA ALA A 10 6.27 -4.43 -22.48
C ALA A 10 5.50 -3.33 -21.73
N GLY A 11 5.86 -2.05 -21.96
CA GLY A 11 5.12 -0.89 -21.44
C GLY A 11 3.64 -0.91 -21.84
N LEU A 12 3.37 -1.03 -23.15
CA LEU A 12 2.00 -1.10 -23.67
C LEU A 12 1.18 -2.27 -23.09
N LEU A 13 1.83 -3.41 -22.83
CA LEU A 13 1.19 -4.57 -22.21
C LEU A 13 0.80 -4.29 -20.76
N VAL A 14 1.71 -3.70 -19.98
CA VAL A 14 1.44 -3.29 -18.60
C VAL A 14 0.32 -2.24 -18.54
N ASP A 15 0.34 -1.26 -19.45
CA ASP A 15 -0.73 -0.26 -19.56
C ASP A 15 -2.08 -0.91 -19.91
N ALA A 16 -2.10 -1.91 -20.80
CA ALA A 16 -3.32 -2.64 -21.11
C ALA A 16 -3.88 -3.40 -19.89
N LEU A 17 -2.99 -4.00 -19.08
CA LEU A 17 -3.36 -4.69 -17.84
C LEU A 17 -3.84 -3.74 -16.74
N SER A 18 -3.51 -2.45 -16.81
CA SER A 18 -4.01 -1.44 -15.86
C SER A 18 -5.51 -1.14 -16.05
N ALA A 19 -6.14 -1.62 -17.13
CA ALA A 19 -7.59 -1.56 -17.29
C ALA A 19 -8.31 -2.76 -16.62
N GLY A 20 -7.55 -3.82 -16.28
CA GLY A 20 -8.05 -5.01 -15.62
C GLY A 20 -7.41 -6.30 -16.16
N PRO A 21 -7.75 -7.45 -15.56
CA PRO A 21 -7.19 -8.73 -15.97
C PRO A 21 -7.55 -9.10 -17.41
N ASN A 22 -6.63 -9.72 -18.14
CA ASN A 22 -6.79 -10.15 -19.52
C ASN A 22 -6.22 -11.54 -19.77
N THR A 23 -6.65 -12.22 -20.82
CA THR A 23 -5.97 -13.42 -21.33
C THR A 23 -4.85 -13.06 -22.33
N HIS A 24 -3.90 -13.96 -22.56
CA HIS A 24 -2.88 -13.79 -23.62
C HIS A 24 -3.50 -13.53 -25.00
N SER A 25 -4.67 -14.12 -25.27
CA SER A 25 -5.37 -13.98 -26.55
C SER A 25 -5.99 -12.59 -26.73
N GLU A 26 -6.57 -12.03 -25.67
CA GLU A 26 -7.14 -10.67 -25.68
C GLU A 26 -6.04 -9.63 -25.82
N LEU A 27 -4.93 -9.76 -25.08
CA LEU A 27 -3.78 -8.86 -25.21
C LEU A 27 -3.15 -8.91 -26.59
N ALA A 28 -2.99 -10.10 -27.18
CA ALA A 28 -2.49 -10.26 -28.54
C ALA A 28 -3.35 -9.49 -29.56
N LYS A 29 -4.69 -9.55 -29.40
CA LYS A 29 -5.63 -8.85 -30.26
C LYS A 29 -5.60 -7.34 -30.02
N GLN A 30 -5.62 -6.89 -28.76
CA GLN A 30 -5.64 -5.48 -28.38
C GLN A 30 -4.37 -4.74 -28.83
N LEU A 31 -3.21 -5.38 -28.66
CA LEU A 31 -1.91 -4.79 -29.01
C LEU A 31 -1.51 -5.04 -30.47
N ASN A 32 -2.32 -5.80 -31.22
CA ASN A 32 -2.01 -6.25 -32.59
C ASN A 32 -0.64 -6.94 -32.69
N GLU A 33 -0.38 -7.88 -31.77
CA GLU A 33 0.89 -8.60 -31.64
C GLU A 33 0.66 -10.12 -31.76
N PRO A 34 1.62 -10.88 -32.31
CA PRO A 34 1.55 -12.34 -32.28
C PRO A 34 1.48 -12.87 -30.85
N ARG A 35 0.66 -13.91 -30.62
CA ARG A 35 0.54 -14.55 -29.30
C ARG A 35 1.90 -14.98 -28.73
N SER A 36 2.79 -15.52 -29.56
CA SER A 36 4.15 -15.90 -29.15
C SER A 36 4.96 -14.74 -28.59
N SER A 37 4.79 -13.53 -29.13
CA SER A 37 5.40 -12.30 -28.59
C SER A 37 4.85 -11.96 -27.22
N ILE A 38 3.52 -12.05 -27.04
CA ILE A 38 2.86 -11.79 -25.74
C ILE A 38 3.34 -12.79 -24.69
N TYR A 39 3.38 -14.10 -24.99
CA TYR A 39 3.91 -15.11 -24.07
C TYR A 39 5.35 -14.81 -23.62
N ARG A 40 6.23 -14.45 -24.56
CA ARG A 40 7.61 -14.13 -24.22
C ARG A 40 7.73 -12.88 -23.34
N ILE A 41 6.98 -11.83 -23.66
CA ILE A 41 7.00 -10.57 -22.88
C ILE A 41 6.43 -10.81 -21.48
N THR A 42 5.28 -11.49 -21.39
CA THR A 42 4.62 -11.77 -20.10
C THR A 42 5.47 -12.66 -19.21
N SER A 43 6.14 -13.68 -19.75
CA SER A 43 7.07 -14.52 -18.99
C SER A 43 8.23 -13.70 -18.39
N SER A 44 8.84 -12.79 -19.15
CA SER A 44 9.89 -11.90 -18.61
C SER A 44 9.36 -10.87 -17.61
N LEU A 45 8.11 -10.41 -17.76
CA LEU A 45 7.48 -9.46 -16.82
C LEU A 45 7.03 -10.15 -15.52
N GLU A 46 6.60 -11.42 -15.61
CA GLU A 46 6.25 -12.25 -14.46
C GLU A 46 7.48 -12.57 -13.62
N GLU A 47 8.59 -12.91 -14.26
CA GLU A 47 9.87 -13.16 -13.60
C GLU A 47 10.33 -11.99 -12.73
N VAL A 48 10.07 -10.75 -13.15
CA VAL A 48 10.41 -9.53 -12.40
C VAL A 48 9.24 -9.03 -11.53
N GLY A 49 8.11 -9.74 -11.50
CA GLY A 49 6.95 -9.46 -10.66
C GLY A 49 6.13 -8.23 -11.09
N TYR A 50 6.24 -7.76 -12.34
CA TYR A 50 5.41 -6.67 -12.89
C TYR A 50 4.10 -7.19 -13.48
N VAL A 51 4.03 -8.47 -13.81
CA VAL A 51 2.82 -9.17 -14.22
C VAL A 51 2.63 -10.37 -13.32
N ASN A 52 1.39 -10.76 -13.06
CA ASN A 52 1.05 -11.99 -12.36
C ASN A 52 0.10 -12.82 -13.23
N ILE A 53 0.30 -14.15 -13.24
CA ILE A 53 -0.57 -15.10 -13.94
C ILE A 53 -1.35 -15.89 -12.88
N THR A 54 -2.67 -15.75 -12.89
CA THR A 54 -3.52 -16.53 -11.98
C THR A 54 -3.54 -18.01 -12.38
N SER A 55 -3.95 -18.88 -11.46
CA SER A 55 -4.17 -20.31 -11.75
C SER A 55 -5.20 -20.55 -12.87
N SER A 56 -6.11 -19.60 -13.11
CA SER A 56 -7.08 -19.61 -14.20
C SER A 56 -6.51 -19.10 -15.54
N GLY A 57 -5.23 -18.73 -15.60
CA GLY A 57 -4.57 -18.21 -16.79
C GLY A 57 -4.87 -16.75 -17.12
N LEU A 58 -5.42 -15.98 -16.17
CA LEU A 58 -5.60 -14.54 -16.34
C LEU A 58 -4.32 -13.80 -15.97
N LEU A 59 -3.93 -12.86 -16.81
CA LEU A 59 -2.83 -11.94 -16.59
C LEU A 59 -3.37 -10.71 -15.87
N GLY A 60 -2.65 -10.26 -14.84
CA GLY A 60 -2.89 -9.00 -14.15
C GLY A 60 -1.58 -8.28 -13.86
N LEU A 61 -1.67 -7.07 -13.33
CA LEU A 61 -0.50 -6.38 -12.80
C LEU A 61 0.08 -7.17 -11.62
N GLY A 62 1.40 -7.17 -11.50
CA GLY A 62 2.13 -7.82 -10.42
C GLY A 62 2.32 -6.88 -9.23
N VAL A 63 2.62 -7.45 -8.07
CA VAL A 63 2.73 -6.71 -6.81
C VAL A 63 3.96 -5.78 -6.75
N ASN A 64 5.02 -6.05 -7.54
CA ASN A 64 6.22 -5.20 -7.51
C ASN A 64 5.98 -3.80 -8.10
N ILE A 65 4.92 -3.63 -8.89
CA ILE A 65 4.48 -2.30 -9.37
C ILE A 65 4.12 -1.39 -8.20
N LEU A 66 3.62 -1.94 -7.08
CA LEU A 66 3.25 -1.17 -5.90
C LEU A 66 4.45 -0.44 -5.32
N HIS A 67 5.60 -1.12 -5.20
CA HIS A 67 6.84 -0.52 -4.69
C HIS A 67 7.38 0.58 -5.62
N LEU A 68 7.26 0.38 -6.93
CA LEU A 68 7.65 1.42 -7.91
C LEU A 68 6.72 2.63 -7.83
N GLY A 69 5.42 2.42 -7.57
CA GLY A 69 4.48 3.50 -7.29
C GLY A 69 4.92 4.32 -6.06
N GLU A 70 5.28 3.66 -4.97
CA GLU A 70 5.74 4.36 -3.77
C GLU A 70 7.04 5.12 -4.04
N SER A 71 7.97 4.49 -4.76
CA SER A 71 9.22 5.10 -5.17
C SER A 71 9.06 6.35 -6.03
N ALA A 72 8.04 6.39 -6.89
CA ALA A 72 7.79 7.55 -7.73
C ALA A 72 7.46 8.78 -6.89
N VAL A 73 6.76 8.60 -5.77
CA VAL A 73 6.46 9.68 -4.82
C VAL A 73 7.72 10.06 -4.03
N ASP A 74 8.44 9.08 -3.47
CA ASP A 74 9.65 9.34 -2.68
C ASP A 74 10.77 10.02 -3.48
N ALA A 75 10.81 9.78 -4.80
CA ALA A 75 11.75 10.45 -5.69
C ALA A 75 11.40 11.93 -5.94
N LEU A 76 10.17 12.37 -5.65
CA LEU A 76 9.75 13.77 -5.76
C LEU A 76 9.90 14.53 -4.45
N LEU A 77 9.50 13.90 -3.35
CA LEU A 77 9.48 14.47 -2.01
C LEU A 77 9.46 13.35 -0.97
N ASN A 78 9.90 13.65 0.26
CA ASN A 78 9.88 12.66 1.33
C ASN A 78 8.43 12.33 1.74
N ARG A 79 7.94 11.16 1.30
CA ARG A 79 6.55 10.81 1.50
C ARG A 79 6.20 10.54 2.96
N THR A 80 7.12 9.95 3.73
CA THR A 80 6.89 9.73 5.17
C THR A 80 6.58 11.05 5.88
N LEU A 81 7.38 12.09 5.63
CA LEU A 81 7.13 13.42 6.17
C LEU A 81 5.88 14.07 5.60
N LEU A 82 5.58 13.85 4.31
CA LEU A 82 4.31 14.30 3.72
C LEU A 82 3.11 13.71 4.46
N ARG A 83 3.09 12.40 4.71
CA ARG A 83 2.00 11.74 5.43
C ARG A 83 1.84 12.24 6.84
N GLU A 84 2.95 12.52 7.55
CA GLU A 84 2.89 13.14 8.87
C GLU A 84 2.19 14.51 8.81
N LYS A 85 2.51 15.35 7.82
CA LYS A 85 1.89 16.67 7.64
C LYS A 85 0.42 16.59 7.21
N LEU A 86 0.09 15.70 6.28
CA LEU A 86 -1.31 15.47 5.89
C LEU A 86 -2.11 14.88 7.06
N GLY A 87 -1.50 14.01 7.87
CA GLY A 87 -2.13 13.41 9.05
C GLY A 87 -2.40 14.46 10.12
N TRP A 88 -1.44 15.36 10.34
CA TRP A 88 -1.64 16.51 11.21
C TRP A 88 -2.77 17.42 10.70
N LEU A 89 -2.81 17.74 9.41
CA LEU A 89 -3.90 18.54 8.80
C LEU A 89 -5.26 17.91 9.03
N ARG A 90 -5.38 16.60 8.76
CA ARG A 90 -6.59 15.83 9.03
C ARG A 90 -6.97 15.89 10.50
N ASP A 91 -6.03 15.66 11.41
CA ASP A 91 -6.29 15.66 12.85
C ASP A 91 -6.71 17.04 13.36
N GLN A 92 -6.21 18.13 12.76
CA GLN A 92 -6.62 19.51 13.10
C GLN A 92 -8.00 19.90 12.52
N LEU A 93 -8.31 19.46 11.29
CA LEU A 93 -9.46 19.97 10.53
C LEU A 93 -10.64 18.97 10.43
N GLY A 94 -10.41 17.69 10.71
CA GLY A 94 -11.39 16.60 10.56
C GLY A 94 -11.63 16.16 9.10
N MET A 95 -11.02 16.85 8.14
CA MET A 95 -11.24 16.71 6.70
C MET A 95 -10.18 15.81 6.05
N THR A 96 -10.49 15.30 4.86
CA THR A 96 -9.51 14.57 4.06
C THR A 96 -8.44 15.53 3.57
N ALA A 97 -7.19 15.32 3.99
CA ALA A 97 -6.04 16.11 3.58
C ALA A 97 -5.26 15.38 2.49
N PHE A 98 -4.84 16.06 1.44
CA PHE A 98 -4.18 15.44 0.29
C PHE A 98 -3.18 16.37 -0.38
N PHE A 99 -2.25 15.78 -1.12
CA PHE A 99 -1.26 16.50 -1.90
C PHE A 99 -1.26 16.01 -3.34
N CYS A 100 -1.31 16.96 -4.28
CA CYS A 100 -1.30 16.68 -5.70
C CYS A 100 -0.13 17.38 -6.39
N THR A 101 0.34 16.80 -7.48
CA THR A 101 1.28 17.45 -8.40
C THR A 101 0.71 17.53 -9.80
N LEU A 102 1.33 18.35 -10.64
CA LEU A 102 0.97 18.51 -12.04
C LEU A 102 2.02 17.84 -12.92
N GLN A 103 1.59 16.94 -13.79
CA GLN A 103 2.45 16.29 -14.78
C GLN A 103 1.71 16.12 -16.10
N ASP A 104 2.33 16.54 -17.20
CA ASP A 104 1.78 16.38 -18.56
C ASP A 104 0.31 16.80 -18.69
N ASP A 105 -0.04 17.95 -18.11
CA ASP A 105 -1.41 18.50 -18.05
C ASP A 105 -2.41 17.67 -17.22
N ARG A 106 -1.92 16.74 -16.40
CA ARG A 106 -2.70 15.87 -15.51
C ARG A 106 -2.34 16.15 -14.07
N ILE A 107 -3.36 16.32 -13.24
CA ILE A 107 -3.20 16.49 -11.79
C ILE A 107 -3.22 15.11 -11.17
N ILE A 108 -2.14 14.72 -10.49
CA ILE A 108 -2.01 13.39 -9.89
C ILE A 108 -1.96 13.56 -8.37
N SER A 109 -2.81 12.84 -7.64
CA SER A 109 -2.73 12.73 -6.19
C SER A 109 -1.51 11.90 -5.82
N LEU A 110 -0.58 12.47 -5.05
CA LEU A 110 0.62 11.76 -4.60
C LEU A 110 0.41 11.06 -3.27
N ASP A 111 -0.34 11.69 -2.37
CA ASP A 111 -0.71 11.09 -1.09
C ASP A 111 -1.95 11.75 -0.48
N TRP A 112 -2.59 11.04 0.45
CA TRP A 112 -3.73 11.53 1.20
C TRP A 112 -3.82 10.94 2.60
N GLN A 113 -4.60 11.59 3.46
CA GLN A 113 -5.00 11.11 4.77
C GLN A 113 -6.51 11.36 4.90
N GLU A 114 -7.27 10.26 4.88
CA GLU A 114 -8.73 10.24 4.92
C GLU A 114 -9.29 10.87 6.19
N GLY A 115 -10.20 11.83 6.04
CA GLY A 115 -10.96 12.44 7.12
C GLY A 115 -12.13 11.57 7.58
N ALA A 116 -12.78 11.97 8.68
CA ALA A 116 -13.87 11.19 9.25
C ALA A 116 -15.23 11.45 8.58
N ASP A 117 -15.35 12.54 7.82
CA ASP A 117 -16.64 13.03 7.34
C ASP A 117 -17.15 12.30 6.09
N ILE A 118 -16.29 12.08 5.09
CA ILE A 118 -16.68 11.53 3.78
C ILE A 118 -15.52 10.72 3.18
N ASP A 119 -15.85 9.54 2.64
CA ASP A 119 -14.94 8.72 1.85
C ASP A 119 -14.74 9.35 0.45
N LEU A 120 -13.56 9.90 0.20
CA LEU A 120 -13.22 10.58 -1.05
C LEU A 120 -12.26 9.76 -1.91
N ILE A 121 -12.53 8.47 -2.14
CA ILE A 121 -11.61 7.51 -2.79
C ILE A 121 -11.05 7.94 -4.15
N TYR A 122 -11.69 8.90 -4.84
CA TYR A 122 -11.16 9.50 -6.06
C TYR A 122 -9.90 10.38 -5.84
N LEU A 123 -9.55 10.66 -4.58
CA LEU A 123 -8.34 11.36 -4.14
C LEU A 123 -7.21 10.41 -3.74
N ALA A 124 -7.42 9.09 -3.80
CA ALA A 124 -6.39 8.11 -3.43
C ALA A 124 -5.08 8.31 -4.24
N PRO A 125 -3.92 7.92 -3.68
CA PRO A 125 -2.63 8.07 -4.35
C PRO A 125 -2.63 7.43 -5.75
N GLY A 126 -2.10 8.13 -6.74
CA GLY A 126 -2.06 7.72 -8.15
C GLY A 126 -3.31 8.04 -8.97
N ARG A 127 -4.39 8.50 -8.34
CA ARG A 127 -5.58 9.00 -9.04
C ARG A 127 -5.27 10.30 -9.77
N THR A 128 -5.83 10.41 -10.97
CA THR A 128 -5.81 11.66 -11.74
C THR A 128 -7.08 12.46 -11.49
N LEU A 129 -6.91 13.75 -11.17
CA LEU A 129 -8.00 14.70 -11.07
C LEU A 129 -8.22 15.44 -12.39
N PRO A 130 -9.45 15.89 -12.69
CA PRO A 130 -9.72 16.68 -13.88
C PRO A 130 -8.89 17.96 -13.91
N SER A 131 -8.28 18.26 -15.07
CA SER A 131 -7.35 19.40 -15.23
C SER A 131 -7.99 20.78 -15.12
N GLN A 132 -9.31 20.88 -15.11
CA GLN A 132 -10.07 22.15 -15.08
C GLN A 132 -11.12 22.21 -13.97
N LYS A 133 -11.09 21.30 -13.00
CA LYS A 133 -12.06 21.25 -11.90
C LYS A 133 -11.39 21.06 -10.55
N GLY A 134 -11.95 21.73 -9.53
CA GLY A 134 -11.51 21.62 -8.15
C GLY A 134 -10.39 22.58 -7.78
N ALA A 135 -10.25 22.87 -6.48
CA ALA A 135 -9.32 23.89 -5.98
C ALA A 135 -7.86 23.65 -6.39
N VAL A 136 -7.42 22.38 -6.42
CA VAL A 136 -6.07 22.00 -6.84
C VAL A 136 -5.83 22.36 -8.32
N SER A 137 -6.79 22.12 -9.19
CA SER A 137 -6.68 22.51 -10.60
C SER A 137 -6.56 24.02 -10.75
N HIS A 138 -7.40 24.77 -10.04
CA HIS A 138 -7.40 26.22 -10.10
C HIS A 138 -6.09 26.85 -9.62
N VAL A 139 -5.41 26.23 -8.65
CA VAL A 139 -4.14 26.73 -8.11
C VAL A 139 -2.90 26.28 -8.91
N LEU A 140 -2.95 25.11 -9.55
CA LEU A 140 -1.81 24.58 -10.33
C LEU A 140 -1.84 25.00 -11.81
N GLN A 141 -3.02 25.15 -12.39
CA GLN A 141 -3.21 25.40 -13.83
C GLN A 141 -4.16 26.55 -14.15
N GLY A 142 -4.97 26.97 -13.18
CA GLY A 142 -6.11 27.84 -13.42
C GLY A 142 -5.92 29.31 -13.07
N LYS A 143 -7.06 29.98 -12.85
CA LYS A 143 -7.19 31.44 -12.70
C LYS A 143 -6.47 31.99 -11.47
N ASP A 144 -6.21 31.16 -10.46
CA ASP A 144 -5.74 31.60 -9.14
C ASP A 144 -4.25 31.35 -8.89
N LEU A 145 -3.49 30.98 -9.92
CA LEU A 145 -2.03 30.77 -9.84
C LEU A 145 -1.30 31.95 -9.16
N HIS A 146 -1.76 33.17 -9.41
CA HIS A 146 -1.24 34.41 -8.83
C HIS A 146 -1.59 34.60 -7.35
N LYS A 147 -2.72 34.05 -6.89
CA LYS A 147 -3.16 34.12 -5.48
C LYS A 147 -2.42 33.09 -4.61
N GLY A 148 -1.97 32.00 -5.21
CA GLY A 148 -1.28 30.89 -4.52
C GLY A 148 -2.22 30.00 -3.69
N TRP A 149 -3.53 30.23 -3.75
CA TRP A 149 -4.55 29.39 -3.15
C TRP A 149 -5.86 29.49 -3.93
N SER A 150 -6.72 28.49 -3.83
CA SER A 150 -8.06 28.47 -4.43
C SER A 150 -9.04 27.65 -3.59
N ILE A 151 -10.33 27.83 -3.84
CA ILE A 151 -11.44 27.10 -3.25
C ILE A 151 -12.37 26.65 -4.37
N ASP A 152 -12.93 25.45 -4.26
CA ASP A 152 -14.04 25.00 -5.09
C ASP A 152 -15.25 24.62 -4.24
N HIS A 153 -16.43 24.79 -4.84
CA HIS A 153 -17.73 24.55 -4.22
C HIS A 153 -18.48 23.44 -4.95
N GLY A 154 -18.06 22.19 -4.77
CA GLY A 154 -18.75 21.04 -5.35
C GLY A 154 -18.45 20.75 -6.81
N GLU A 155 -17.29 21.18 -7.32
CA GLU A 155 -16.95 20.96 -8.74
C GLU A 155 -16.62 19.49 -9.05
N LEU A 156 -16.03 18.79 -8.09
CA LEU A 156 -15.66 17.37 -8.20
C LEU A 156 -16.78 16.45 -7.72
N ALA A 157 -17.44 16.80 -6.62
CA ALA A 157 -18.55 16.05 -6.05
C ALA A 157 -19.54 17.00 -5.37
N ALA A 158 -20.84 16.82 -5.65
CA ALA A 158 -21.88 17.65 -5.04
C ALA A 158 -21.87 17.53 -3.51
N GLY A 159 -21.93 18.66 -2.81
CA GLY A 159 -21.89 18.72 -1.34
C GLY A 159 -20.48 18.60 -0.74
N VAL A 160 -19.44 18.52 -1.56
CA VAL A 160 -18.03 18.50 -1.13
C VAL A 160 -17.35 19.78 -1.62
N SER A 161 -16.76 20.54 -0.71
CA SER A 161 -15.90 21.68 -1.08
C SER A 161 -14.45 21.32 -0.78
N SER A 162 -13.51 21.93 -1.51
CA SER A 162 -12.09 21.79 -1.21
C SER A 162 -11.37 23.12 -1.26
N LEU A 163 -10.29 23.24 -0.49
CA LEU A 163 -9.42 24.41 -0.46
C LEU A 163 -7.98 23.94 -0.65
N ALA A 164 -7.26 24.60 -1.55
CA ALA A 164 -5.91 24.22 -1.94
C ALA A 164 -4.94 25.40 -1.86
N VAL A 165 -3.69 25.13 -1.51
CA VAL A 165 -2.58 26.09 -1.49
C VAL A 165 -1.42 25.51 -2.31
N ALA A 166 -0.85 26.32 -3.20
CA ALA A 166 0.31 25.92 -3.99
C ALA A 166 1.56 25.80 -3.10
N VAL A 167 2.34 24.75 -3.33
CA VAL A 167 3.62 24.50 -2.69
C VAL A 167 4.72 24.85 -3.69
N LYS A 168 5.58 25.80 -3.31
CA LYS A 168 6.68 26.29 -4.15
C LYS A 168 8.01 26.03 -3.47
N ASN A 169 9.01 25.58 -4.24
CA ASN A 169 10.37 25.45 -3.74
C ASN A 169 11.03 26.83 -3.55
N SER A 170 12.27 26.85 -3.04
CA SER A 170 13.05 28.08 -2.85
C SER A 170 13.33 28.87 -4.13
N ASN A 171 13.27 28.21 -5.29
CA ASN A 171 13.49 28.82 -6.60
C ASN A 171 12.20 29.41 -7.18
N GLY A 172 11.05 29.22 -6.52
CA GLY A 172 9.74 29.66 -6.97
C GLY A 172 9.02 28.66 -7.88
N ASP A 173 9.61 27.50 -8.19
CA ASP A 173 8.97 26.45 -8.97
C ASP A 173 7.87 25.78 -8.14
N ILE A 174 6.74 25.47 -8.78
CA ILE A 174 5.62 24.80 -8.13
C ILE A 174 5.93 23.30 -8.05
N LEU A 175 6.00 22.76 -6.84
CA LEU A 175 6.15 21.33 -6.59
C LEU A 175 4.79 20.60 -6.67
N GLY A 176 3.73 21.30 -6.32
CA GLY A 176 2.38 20.74 -6.24
C GLY A 176 1.46 21.63 -5.43
N ALA A 177 0.37 21.08 -4.92
CA ALA A 177 -0.59 21.75 -4.06
C ALA A 177 -0.99 20.84 -2.90
N VAL A 178 -1.04 21.41 -1.70
CA VAL A 178 -1.63 20.78 -0.52
C VAL A 178 -3.06 21.27 -0.38
N ALA A 179 -3.99 20.37 -0.08
CA ALA A 179 -5.40 20.68 -0.02
C ALA A 179 -6.13 19.88 1.07
N VAL A 180 -7.31 20.38 1.45
CA VAL A 180 -8.30 19.61 2.21
C VAL A 180 -9.64 19.60 1.49
N ALA A 181 -10.38 18.50 1.62
CA ALA A 181 -11.74 18.33 1.10
C ALA A 181 -12.65 17.72 2.17
N GLY A 182 -13.89 18.20 2.22
CA GLY A 182 -14.90 17.74 3.18
C GLY A 182 -16.28 18.29 2.84
N LEU A 183 -17.24 18.10 3.75
CA LEU A 183 -18.61 18.64 3.61
C LEU A 183 -18.54 20.15 3.37
N SER A 184 -19.29 20.66 2.37
CA SER A 184 -19.26 22.08 2.00
C SER A 184 -19.51 23.01 3.19
N ALA A 185 -20.49 22.68 4.04
CA ALA A 185 -20.77 23.44 5.25
C ALA A 185 -19.58 23.50 6.24
N SER A 186 -18.80 22.42 6.36
CA SER A 186 -17.63 22.37 7.24
C SER A 186 -16.48 23.25 6.71
N VAL A 187 -16.28 23.25 5.40
CA VAL A 187 -15.22 24.03 4.72
C VAL A 187 -15.57 25.52 4.71
N GLU A 188 -16.79 25.87 4.31
CA GLU A 188 -17.23 27.25 4.11
C GLU A 188 -17.27 28.06 5.41
N ASN A 189 -17.57 27.41 6.53
CA ASN A 189 -17.58 28.06 7.84
C ASN A 189 -16.17 28.37 8.39
N LYS A 190 -15.10 27.81 7.80
CA LYS A 190 -13.73 27.88 8.34
C LYS A 190 -12.67 28.25 7.29
N ILE A 191 -13.06 28.92 6.20
CA ILE A 191 -12.18 29.21 5.05
C ILE A 191 -10.84 29.84 5.48
N ASP A 192 -10.87 30.91 6.28
CA ASP A 192 -9.64 31.61 6.68
C ASP A 192 -8.72 30.72 7.53
N THR A 193 -9.29 30.02 8.52
CA THR A 193 -8.54 29.07 9.36
C THR A 193 -7.91 27.95 8.53
N ILE A 194 -8.68 27.36 7.60
CA ILE A 194 -8.20 26.29 6.72
C ILE A 194 -7.07 26.81 5.83
N ARG A 195 -7.27 27.97 5.19
CA ARG A 195 -6.27 28.58 4.30
C ARG A 195 -4.95 28.84 5.04
N ASP A 196 -5.00 29.41 6.24
CA ASP A 196 -3.80 29.79 6.97
C ASP A 196 -3.05 28.54 7.46
N THR A 197 -3.79 27.50 7.89
CA THR A 197 -3.22 26.19 8.24
C THR A 197 -2.58 25.49 7.03
N LEU A 198 -3.21 25.57 5.85
CA LEU A 198 -2.66 25.03 4.61
C LEU A 198 -1.43 25.80 4.14
N LYS A 199 -1.35 27.12 4.35
CA LYS A 199 -0.14 27.92 4.04
C LYS A 199 1.03 27.52 4.91
N GLU A 200 0.81 27.33 6.22
CA GLU A 200 1.83 26.82 7.13
C GLU A 200 2.32 25.44 6.66
N THR A 201 1.39 24.56 6.32
CA THR A 201 1.72 23.21 5.85
C THR A 201 2.44 23.22 4.51
N ALA A 202 2.03 24.07 3.57
CA ALA A 202 2.68 24.27 2.28
C ALA A 202 4.15 24.69 2.45
N CYS A 203 4.41 25.64 3.37
CA CYS A 203 5.77 26.06 3.71
C CYS A 203 6.58 24.91 4.31
N ALA A 204 5.98 24.10 5.19
CA ALA A 204 6.66 22.94 5.75
C ALA A 204 7.00 21.88 4.69
N ILE A 205 6.08 21.58 3.77
CA ILE A 205 6.29 20.63 2.67
C ILE A 205 7.39 21.11 1.72
N ALA A 206 7.38 22.40 1.37
CA ALA A 206 8.40 23.00 0.49
C ALA A 206 9.84 22.85 1.01
N ASN A 207 10.01 22.73 2.33
CA ASN A 207 11.29 22.66 3.02
C ASN A 207 11.63 21.26 3.55
N MET A 208 10.90 20.22 3.12
CA MET A 208 11.21 18.85 3.54
C MET A 208 12.58 18.42 3.01
N PRO A 209 13.39 17.72 3.83
CA PRO A 209 14.57 17.04 3.31
C PRO A 209 14.14 15.96 2.29
N PRO A 210 15.01 15.59 1.35
CA PRO A 210 14.74 14.47 0.44
C PRO A 210 14.49 13.17 1.23
N ALA A 211 13.83 12.21 0.58
CA ALA A 211 13.68 10.87 1.14
C ALA A 211 15.07 10.26 1.44
N LYS A 212 15.15 9.45 2.50
CA LYS A 212 16.38 8.68 2.77
C LYS A 212 16.55 7.64 1.67
N THR A 213 17.73 7.62 1.06
CA THR A 213 18.08 6.60 0.07
C THR A 213 19.08 5.62 0.66
N GLN A 214 19.13 4.42 0.09
CA GLN A 214 20.11 3.40 0.45
C GLN A 214 20.96 3.08 -0.77
N GLU A 215 22.21 2.71 -0.56
CA GLU A 215 23.03 2.22 -1.66
C GLU A 215 22.51 0.85 -2.10
N PHE A 216 22.35 0.66 -3.41
CA PHE A 216 21.88 -0.61 -3.93
C PHE A 216 23.00 -1.65 -3.82
N ASP A 217 22.74 -2.76 -3.13
CA ASP A 217 23.68 -3.88 -3.02
C ASP A 217 23.60 -4.75 -4.30
N PRO A 218 24.64 -4.78 -5.15
CA PRO A 218 24.62 -5.55 -6.39
C PRO A 218 24.45 -7.07 -6.17
N SER A 219 24.76 -7.59 -4.97
CA SER A 219 24.55 -9.00 -4.65
C SER A 219 23.08 -9.41 -4.58
N GLN A 220 22.17 -8.44 -4.46
CA GLN A 220 20.72 -8.67 -4.47
C GLN A 220 20.15 -8.87 -5.88
N ILE A 221 20.95 -8.62 -6.93
CA ILE A 221 20.54 -8.89 -8.31
C ILE A 221 20.44 -10.40 -8.49
N LYS A 222 19.21 -10.91 -8.52
CA LYS A 222 18.95 -12.30 -8.90
C LYS A 222 19.27 -12.47 -10.39
N GLU A 223 20.07 -13.50 -10.71
CA GLU A 223 20.27 -13.88 -12.10
C GLU A 223 18.92 -14.31 -12.70
N PRO A 224 18.48 -13.71 -13.81
CA PRO A 224 17.25 -14.12 -14.45
C PRO A 224 17.43 -15.50 -15.10
N ASN A 225 16.40 -16.33 -15.00
CA ASN A 225 16.23 -17.58 -15.74
C ASN A 225 16.39 -17.36 -17.25
N SER A 226 16.03 -16.18 -17.77
CA SER A 226 16.23 -15.80 -19.17
C SER A 226 16.63 -14.32 -19.30
N PRO A 227 17.93 -14.01 -19.46
CA PRO A 227 18.40 -12.64 -19.61
C PRO A 227 17.74 -11.95 -20.81
N SER A 228 17.03 -10.86 -20.54
CA SER A 228 16.35 -10.07 -21.56
C SER A 228 16.54 -8.58 -21.26
N VAL A 229 16.21 -7.73 -22.23
CA VAL A 229 16.23 -6.29 -21.99
C VAL A 229 15.16 -5.85 -20.98
N ILE A 230 14.10 -6.66 -20.79
CA ILE A 230 13.06 -6.40 -19.79
C ILE A 230 13.61 -6.65 -18.38
N THR A 231 14.31 -7.77 -18.18
CA THR A 231 14.91 -8.08 -16.87
C THR A 231 15.98 -7.06 -16.49
N LYS A 232 16.82 -6.63 -17.44
CA LYS A 232 17.77 -5.53 -17.24
C LYS A 232 17.09 -4.19 -16.92
N ALA A 233 16.00 -3.86 -17.63
CA ALA A 233 15.23 -2.65 -17.34
C ALA A 233 14.59 -2.71 -15.95
N ALA A 234 14.12 -3.86 -15.50
CA ALA A 234 13.60 -4.04 -14.14
C ALA A 234 14.69 -3.88 -13.07
N THR A 235 15.90 -4.40 -13.30
CA THR A 235 17.05 -4.13 -12.43
C THR A 235 17.35 -2.64 -12.35
N LEU A 236 17.34 -1.93 -13.48
CA LEU A 236 17.49 -0.48 -13.51
C LEU A 236 16.42 0.23 -12.67
N MET A 237 15.15 -0.18 -12.80
CA MET A 237 14.06 0.35 -11.98
C MET A 237 14.27 0.09 -10.48
N ASN A 238 14.79 -1.08 -10.11
CA ASN A 238 15.10 -1.42 -8.71
C ASN A 238 16.25 -0.58 -8.13
N VAL A 239 17.25 -0.24 -8.94
CA VAL A 239 18.32 0.69 -8.53
C VAL A 239 17.74 2.07 -8.30
N LEU A 240 16.91 2.58 -9.22
CA LEU A 240 16.21 3.86 -9.04
C LEU A 240 15.28 3.86 -7.82
N HIS A 241 14.67 2.71 -7.52
CA HIS A 241 13.85 2.52 -6.34
C HIS A 241 14.64 2.63 -5.03
N THR A 242 15.84 2.04 -5.01
CA THR A 242 16.65 1.91 -3.78
C THR A 242 17.51 3.15 -3.53
N GLU A 243 18.18 3.64 -4.57
CA GLU A 243 19.11 4.78 -4.49
C GLU A 243 18.41 6.14 -4.68
N GLY A 244 17.15 6.15 -5.11
CA GLY A 244 16.45 7.37 -5.53
C GLY A 244 16.99 7.94 -6.84
N PRO A 245 16.85 9.27 -7.07
CA PRO A 245 17.33 9.89 -8.30
C PRO A 245 18.84 9.73 -8.50
N THR A 246 19.24 9.08 -9.60
CA THR A 246 20.64 8.76 -9.90
C THR A 246 20.99 8.96 -11.37
N ASN A 247 22.28 8.97 -11.69
CA ASN A 247 22.76 9.24 -13.04
C ASN A 247 23.02 7.96 -13.85
N SER A 248 23.04 8.12 -15.18
CA SER A 248 23.30 7.01 -16.11
C SER A 248 24.65 6.28 -15.93
N ALA A 249 25.69 6.93 -15.39
CA ALA A 249 26.98 6.30 -15.14
C ALA A 249 26.89 5.32 -13.96
N ARG A 250 26.21 5.73 -12.87
CA ARG A 250 25.93 4.85 -11.73
C ARG A 250 25.08 3.64 -12.15
N LEU A 251 24.05 3.87 -12.96
CA LEU A 251 23.23 2.78 -13.50
C LEU A 251 24.07 1.81 -14.36
N ALA A 252 24.98 2.32 -15.19
CA ALA A 252 25.87 1.48 -16.00
C ALA A 252 26.83 0.64 -15.15
N GLU A 253 27.38 1.22 -14.08
CA GLU A 253 28.24 0.54 -13.12
C GLU A 253 27.49 -0.62 -12.44
N VAL A 254 26.32 -0.36 -11.85
CA VAL A 254 25.56 -1.37 -11.11
C VAL A 254 25.03 -2.48 -12.03
N LEU A 255 24.59 -2.14 -13.25
CA LEU A 255 24.08 -3.13 -14.20
C LEU A 255 25.20 -3.92 -14.90
N GLY A 256 26.46 -3.46 -14.85
CA GLY A 256 27.53 -4.03 -15.66
C GLY A 256 27.31 -3.86 -17.18
N GLU A 257 26.58 -2.82 -17.58
CA GLU A 257 26.18 -2.58 -18.97
C GLU A 257 26.90 -1.37 -19.58
N PRO A 258 27.19 -1.37 -20.90
CA PRO A 258 27.71 -0.18 -21.57
C PRO A 258 26.78 1.03 -21.38
N ILE A 259 27.35 2.20 -21.12
CA ILE A 259 26.57 3.43 -20.89
C ILE A 259 25.62 3.76 -22.05
N SER A 260 26.01 3.41 -23.29
CA SER A 260 25.17 3.57 -24.49
C SER A 260 23.92 2.66 -24.47
N SER A 261 24.03 1.45 -23.92
CA SER A 261 22.90 0.54 -23.68
C SER A 261 21.96 1.11 -22.62
N VAL A 262 22.51 1.61 -21.51
CA VAL A 262 21.75 2.22 -20.42
C VAL A 262 20.99 3.46 -20.90
N TYR A 263 21.64 4.36 -21.65
CA TYR A 263 20.96 5.51 -22.26
C TYR A 263 19.79 5.10 -23.15
N ARG A 264 19.92 3.98 -23.89
CA ARG A 264 18.84 3.49 -24.77
C ARG A 264 17.68 2.92 -23.97
N MET A 265 17.96 2.23 -22.86
CA MET A 265 16.94 1.74 -21.92
C MET A 265 16.23 2.92 -21.27
N LEU A 266 16.97 3.86 -20.66
CA LEU A 266 16.43 5.07 -20.06
C LEU A 266 15.55 5.86 -21.02
N HIS A 267 16.03 6.10 -22.25
CA HIS A 267 15.24 6.80 -23.26
C HIS A 267 13.92 6.08 -23.56
N THR A 268 13.94 4.75 -23.65
CA THR A 268 12.71 3.96 -23.89
C THR A 268 11.78 3.99 -22.68
N LEU A 269 12.31 3.86 -21.46
CA LEU A 269 11.56 3.94 -20.21
C LEU A 269 10.93 5.33 -20.00
N THR A 270 11.62 6.40 -20.42
CA THR A 270 11.05 7.75 -20.42
C THR A 270 9.93 7.92 -21.41
N VAL A 271 10.04 7.34 -22.61
CA VAL A 271 8.95 7.38 -23.61
C VAL A 271 7.68 6.68 -23.10
N ILE A 272 7.81 5.61 -22.32
CA ILE A 272 6.66 4.91 -21.71
C ILE A 272 6.29 5.45 -20.31
N GLY A 273 6.96 6.50 -19.83
CA GLY A 273 6.66 7.15 -18.55
C GLY A 273 7.12 6.43 -17.27
N TRP A 274 7.82 5.30 -17.38
CA TRP A 274 8.31 4.55 -16.22
C TRP A 274 9.51 5.22 -15.56
N VAL A 275 10.26 6.05 -16.30
CA VAL A 275 11.42 6.80 -15.80
C VAL A 275 11.33 8.25 -16.23
N GLU A 276 11.61 9.17 -15.33
CA GLU A 276 11.67 10.61 -15.61
C GLU A 276 13.09 11.16 -15.47
N GLN A 277 13.39 12.27 -16.15
CA GLN A 277 14.57 13.05 -15.83
C GLN A 277 14.31 13.92 -14.59
N ASP A 278 15.18 13.82 -13.61
CA ASP A 278 15.09 14.54 -12.36
C ASP A 278 15.86 15.86 -12.44
N GLY A 279 15.33 16.89 -13.13
CA GLY A 279 15.72 18.32 -13.14
C GLY A 279 17.21 18.71 -13.29
N LYS A 280 18.08 18.13 -12.45
CA LYS A 280 19.53 18.02 -12.57
C LYS A 280 19.93 17.29 -13.86
N ARG A 281 20.91 17.86 -14.56
CA ARG A 281 21.39 17.35 -15.85
C ARG A 281 21.87 15.89 -15.73
N GLY A 282 21.15 14.98 -16.40
CA GLY A 282 21.51 13.57 -16.50
C GLY A 282 21.14 12.70 -15.30
N SER A 283 20.35 13.23 -14.36
CA SER A 283 19.71 12.47 -13.27
C SER A 283 18.38 11.90 -13.73
N TYR A 284 18.07 10.68 -13.30
CA TYR A 284 16.85 9.93 -13.63
C TYR A 284 16.20 9.41 -12.36
N ARG A 285 14.88 9.29 -12.37
CA ARG A 285 14.07 8.77 -11.25
C ARG A 285 12.93 7.89 -11.75
N VAL A 286 12.30 7.12 -10.86
CA VAL A 286 11.06 6.42 -11.17
C VAL A 286 9.98 7.44 -11.54
N GLY A 287 9.28 7.19 -12.66
CA GLY A 287 8.24 8.07 -13.17
C GLY A 287 6.89 7.83 -12.51
N LEU A 288 6.08 8.89 -12.43
CA LEU A 288 4.75 8.89 -11.81
C LEU A 288 3.72 8.02 -12.53
N ALA A 289 3.96 7.61 -13.78
CA ALA A 289 3.13 6.58 -14.42
C ALA A 289 3.10 5.30 -13.59
N MET A 290 4.19 4.96 -12.89
CA MET A 290 4.24 3.81 -11.99
C MET A 290 3.29 3.94 -10.79
N LEU A 291 3.08 5.17 -10.29
CA LEU A 291 2.11 5.43 -9.22
C LEU A 291 0.67 5.20 -9.70
N THR A 292 0.35 5.64 -10.92
CA THR A 292 -0.97 5.35 -11.52
C THR A 292 -1.18 3.87 -11.80
N LEU A 293 -0.13 3.14 -12.22
CA LEU A 293 -0.18 1.67 -12.36
C LEU A 293 -0.37 0.97 -11.02
N ALA A 294 0.31 1.44 -9.96
CA ALA A 294 0.15 0.92 -8.59
C ALA A 294 -1.26 1.13 -8.06
N GLU A 295 -1.85 2.31 -8.27
CA GLU A 295 -3.25 2.59 -7.95
C GLU A 295 -4.18 1.61 -8.67
N SER A 296 -3.95 1.37 -9.95
CA SER A 296 -4.76 0.41 -10.70
C SER A 296 -4.66 -1.00 -10.12
N GLN A 297 -3.44 -1.45 -9.78
CA GLN A 297 -3.26 -2.75 -9.15
C GLN A 297 -3.98 -2.83 -7.80
N LEU A 298 -3.94 -1.78 -6.98
CA LEU A 298 -4.69 -1.72 -5.72
C LEU A 298 -6.20 -1.87 -5.92
N ARG A 299 -6.77 -1.28 -6.98
CA ARG A 299 -8.21 -1.43 -7.30
C ARG A 299 -8.61 -2.85 -7.66
N HIS A 300 -7.70 -3.64 -8.19
CA HIS A 300 -7.95 -5.02 -8.61
C HIS A 300 -7.59 -6.06 -7.55
N MET A 301 -6.92 -5.66 -6.47
CA MET A 301 -6.62 -6.56 -5.34
C MET A 301 -7.86 -6.76 -4.45
N ASP A 302 -8.18 -8.03 -4.22
CA ASP A 302 -9.27 -8.46 -3.35
C ASP A 302 -8.68 -9.30 -2.22
N LEU A 303 -8.54 -8.68 -1.05
CA LEU A 303 -7.97 -9.28 0.14
C LEU A 303 -8.66 -10.60 0.51
N ARG A 304 -9.99 -10.70 0.36
CA ARG A 304 -10.72 -11.92 0.70
C ARG A 304 -10.32 -13.06 -0.22
N LYS A 305 -10.26 -12.82 -1.52
CA LYS A 305 -9.84 -13.83 -2.51
C LYS A 305 -8.40 -14.27 -2.28
N ILE A 306 -7.51 -13.33 -1.97
CA ILE A 306 -6.09 -13.61 -1.66
C ILE A 306 -6.00 -14.52 -0.42
N ALA A 307 -6.70 -14.17 0.66
CA ALA A 307 -6.64 -14.90 1.93
C ALA A 307 -7.37 -16.25 1.90
N ALA A 308 -8.42 -16.39 1.10
CA ALA A 308 -9.31 -17.55 1.16
C ALA A 308 -8.60 -18.90 0.89
N LEU A 309 -7.57 -18.93 0.03
CA LEU A 309 -6.82 -20.15 -0.22
C LEU A 309 -6.01 -20.58 1.02
N THR A 310 -5.29 -19.64 1.63
CA THR A 310 -4.48 -19.88 2.83
C THR A 310 -5.35 -20.26 4.02
N MET A 311 -6.49 -19.58 4.22
CA MET A 311 -7.45 -19.94 5.27
C MET A 311 -7.97 -21.37 5.11
N ARG A 312 -8.33 -21.79 3.88
CA ARG A 312 -8.76 -23.17 3.62
C ARG A 312 -7.66 -24.20 3.85
N LYS A 313 -6.40 -23.89 3.54
CA LYS A 313 -5.26 -24.78 3.83
C LYS A 313 -5.09 -24.99 5.34
N ILE A 314 -5.13 -23.90 6.12
CA ILE A 314 -5.03 -23.97 7.58
C ILE A 314 -6.18 -24.80 8.13
N HIS A 315 -7.42 -24.50 7.72
CA HIS A 315 -8.59 -25.28 8.12
C HIS A 315 -8.48 -26.77 7.75
N ALA A 316 -8.03 -27.11 6.54
CA ALA A 316 -7.87 -28.50 6.11
C ALA A 316 -6.84 -29.28 6.94
N LEU A 317 -5.83 -28.59 7.49
CA LEU A 317 -4.79 -29.20 8.34
C LEU A 317 -5.24 -29.36 9.79
N THR A 318 -6.01 -28.40 10.32
CA THR A 318 -6.32 -28.34 11.76
C THR A 318 -7.75 -28.72 12.10
N GLY A 319 -8.69 -28.60 11.15
CA GLY A 319 -10.13 -28.68 11.37
C GLY A 319 -10.69 -27.51 12.18
N GLU A 320 -9.88 -26.49 12.48
CA GLU A 320 -10.28 -25.36 13.33
C GLU A 320 -10.91 -24.22 12.50
N THR A 321 -11.58 -23.30 13.20
CA THR A 321 -12.20 -22.14 12.54
C THR A 321 -11.14 -21.08 12.26
N THR A 322 -11.13 -20.54 11.04
CA THR A 322 -10.25 -19.41 10.67
C THR A 322 -11.03 -18.15 10.34
N PHE A 323 -10.45 -16.99 10.69
CA PHE A 323 -11.05 -15.68 10.50
C PHE A 323 -10.10 -14.73 9.80
N LEU A 324 -10.66 -13.92 8.91
CA LEU A 324 -10.03 -12.74 8.36
C LEU A 324 -10.79 -11.51 8.83
N CYS A 325 -10.09 -10.61 9.53
CA CYS A 325 -10.69 -9.40 10.08
C CYS A 325 -9.98 -8.14 9.62
N VAL A 326 -10.77 -7.09 9.37
CA VAL A 326 -10.28 -5.73 9.08
C VAL A 326 -10.75 -4.76 10.15
N ARG A 327 -9.98 -3.70 10.39
CA ARG A 327 -10.36 -2.65 11.33
C ARG A 327 -11.39 -1.71 10.69
N HIS A 328 -12.41 -1.36 11.45
CA HIS A 328 -13.33 -0.26 11.16
C HIS A 328 -13.58 0.54 12.44
N GLY A 329 -13.00 1.75 12.50
CA GLY A 329 -13.05 2.59 13.69
C GLY A 329 -12.44 1.90 14.93
N ILE A 330 -13.26 1.66 15.94
CA ILE A 330 -12.88 1.00 17.20
C ILE A 330 -13.16 -0.52 17.21
N ARG A 331 -13.53 -1.10 16.06
CA ARG A 331 -13.96 -2.50 15.95
C ARG A 331 -13.17 -3.25 14.88
N ALA A 332 -13.09 -4.56 15.03
CA ALA A 332 -12.61 -5.50 14.03
C ALA A 332 -13.80 -6.23 13.40
N VAL A 333 -13.98 -6.11 12.09
CA VAL A 333 -15.07 -6.70 11.31
C VAL A 333 -14.56 -7.97 10.63
N CYS A 334 -15.30 -9.07 10.77
CA CYS A 334 -15.01 -10.31 10.06
C CYS A 334 -15.47 -10.23 8.60
N ILE A 335 -14.54 -10.36 7.66
CA ILE A 335 -14.82 -10.26 6.22
C ILE A 335 -14.67 -11.58 5.47
N GLU A 336 -14.03 -12.58 6.08
CA GLU A 336 -13.98 -13.95 5.57
C GLU A 336 -13.87 -14.93 6.74
N ARG A 337 -14.47 -16.12 6.59
CA ARG A 337 -14.52 -17.12 7.64
C ARG A 337 -14.58 -18.53 7.03
N VAL A 338 -13.78 -19.45 7.57
CA VAL A 338 -13.92 -20.89 7.28
C VAL A 338 -14.27 -21.58 8.59
N ASP A 339 -15.47 -22.18 8.64
CA ASP A 339 -16.00 -22.86 9.82
C ASP A 339 -15.21 -24.13 10.14
N GLY A 340 -14.83 -24.29 11.41
CA GLY A 340 -14.18 -25.51 11.90
C GLY A 340 -15.15 -26.70 12.01
N ASP A 341 -14.59 -27.91 11.98
CA ASP A 341 -15.33 -29.17 11.98
C ASP A 341 -15.89 -29.52 13.37
N ARG A 342 -15.16 -29.16 14.43
CA ARG A 342 -15.43 -29.57 15.81
C ARG A 342 -16.14 -28.49 16.62
N VAL A 343 -15.73 -27.24 16.44
CA VAL A 343 -16.28 -26.09 17.15
C VAL A 343 -16.67 -25.03 16.14
N ASN A 344 -17.97 -24.77 16.05
CA ASN A 344 -18.47 -23.62 15.33
C ASN A 344 -18.54 -22.42 16.29
N SER A 345 -17.43 -21.67 16.39
CA SER A 345 -17.35 -20.50 17.26
C SER A 345 -18.40 -19.47 16.84
N ARG A 346 -19.41 -19.18 17.67
CA ARG A 346 -20.49 -18.23 17.30
C ARG A 346 -20.15 -16.77 17.58
N VAL A 347 -19.02 -16.51 18.22
CA VAL A 347 -18.60 -15.20 18.74
C VAL A 347 -18.42 -14.16 17.64
N LEU A 348 -17.92 -14.57 16.48
CA LEU A 348 -17.60 -13.66 15.38
C LEU A 348 -18.10 -14.22 14.05
N GLN A 349 -19.30 -13.80 13.63
CA GLN A 349 -19.90 -14.20 12.35
C GLN A 349 -19.41 -13.29 11.21
N LEU A 350 -19.51 -13.77 9.98
CA LEU A 350 -19.26 -12.96 8.78
C LEU A 350 -20.10 -11.67 8.82
N GLY A 351 -19.46 -10.52 8.61
CA GLY A 351 -20.08 -9.19 8.66
C GLY A 351 -20.29 -8.62 10.08
N THR A 352 -20.10 -9.42 11.13
CA THR A 352 -20.16 -8.93 12.52
C THR A 352 -18.77 -8.48 13.01
N SER A 353 -18.73 -7.87 14.20
CA SER A 353 -17.50 -7.27 14.71
C SER A 353 -17.32 -7.36 16.21
N LEU A 354 -16.06 -7.33 16.65
CA LEU A 354 -15.63 -7.26 18.05
C LEU A 354 -14.85 -5.96 18.33
N PRO A 355 -14.84 -5.46 19.58
CA PRO A 355 -13.90 -4.41 19.98
C PRO A 355 -12.45 -4.85 19.78
N LEU A 356 -11.55 -3.91 19.46
CA LEU A 356 -10.14 -4.22 19.19
C LEU A 356 -9.36 -4.80 20.37
N HIS A 357 -9.83 -4.63 21.61
CA HIS A 357 -9.21 -5.23 22.79
C HIS A 357 -9.72 -6.65 23.13
N VAL A 358 -10.64 -7.21 22.34
CA VAL A 358 -11.29 -8.50 22.64
C VAL A 358 -11.01 -9.52 21.55
N GLY A 359 -10.24 -10.56 21.89
CA GLY A 359 -9.95 -11.68 20.99
C GLY A 359 -8.66 -11.52 20.18
N ALA A 360 -8.18 -12.63 19.62
CA ALA A 360 -6.86 -12.70 19.01
C ALA A 360 -6.75 -11.87 17.71
N ALA A 361 -7.70 -12.00 16.78
CA ALA A 361 -7.72 -11.20 15.55
C ALA A 361 -7.84 -9.69 15.82
N PRO A 362 -8.82 -9.22 16.62
CA PRO A 362 -8.95 -7.78 16.92
C PRO A 362 -7.72 -7.21 17.63
N ARG A 363 -7.13 -7.96 18.57
CA ARG A 363 -5.91 -7.55 19.29
C ARG A 363 -4.70 -7.52 18.36
N ALA A 364 -4.61 -8.44 17.39
CA ALA A 364 -3.57 -8.45 16.36
C ALA A 364 -3.66 -7.27 15.39
N LEU A 365 -4.85 -6.73 15.14
CA LEU A 365 -4.94 -5.46 14.42
C LEU A 365 -4.31 -4.33 15.24
N LEU A 366 -4.72 -4.19 16.50
CA LEU A 366 -4.32 -3.06 17.34
C LEU A 366 -2.84 -3.11 17.74
N ALA A 367 -2.33 -4.27 18.17
CA ALA A 367 -0.96 -4.42 18.68
C ALA A 367 0.07 -3.97 17.64
N PHE A 368 -0.15 -4.29 16.38
CA PHE A 368 0.84 -4.10 15.33
C PHE A 368 0.76 -2.75 14.62
N GLU A 369 -0.33 -1.98 14.77
CA GLU A 369 -0.45 -0.59 14.28
C GLU A 369 0.38 0.42 15.08
N GLY A 370 0.87 0.03 16.26
CA GLY A 370 1.80 0.82 17.08
C GLY A 370 1.15 1.84 18.02
N ARG A 371 1.99 2.49 18.83
CA ARG A 371 1.56 3.21 20.04
C ARG A 371 0.54 4.32 19.79
N ARG A 372 0.66 5.06 18.67
CA ARG A 372 -0.30 6.12 18.31
C ARG A 372 -1.71 5.55 18.12
N ALA A 373 -1.85 4.39 17.48
CA ALA A 373 -3.13 3.74 17.27
C ALA A 373 -3.77 3.28 18.58
N TRP A 374 -2.95 2.87 19.56
CA TRP A 374 -3.42 2.47 20.89
C TRP A 374 -4.00 3.64 21.67
N GLU A 375 -3.30 4.77 21.63
CA GLU A 375 -3.73 6.02 22.23
C GLU A 375 -5.04 6.52 21.62
N THR A 376 -5.12 6.57 20.28
CA THR A 376 -6.36 6.91 19.56
C THR A 376 -7.50 5.96 19.91
N TYR A 377 -7.24 4.65 19.95
CA TYR A 377 -8.23 3.66 20.33
C TYR A 377 -8.77 3.87 21.74
N ALA A 378 -7.89 4.00 22.74
CA ALA A 378 -8.26 4.19 24.13
C ALA A 378 -9.07 5.49 24.34
N THR A 379 -8.74 6.53 23.58
CA THR A 379 -9.44 7.82 23.59
C THR A 379 -10.85 7.68 23.01
N ASN A 380 -10.98 7.09 21.82
CA ASN A 380 -12.26 6.94 21.13
C ASN A 380 -13.21 5.97 21.86
N LEU A 381 -12.67 4.90 22.45
CA LEU A 381 -13.47 3.96 23.25
C LEU A 381 -14.16 4.67 24.43
N GLY A 382 -13.46 5.61 25.09
CA GLY A 382 -14.03 6.41 26.18
C GLY A 382 -15.12 7.38 25.72
N PHE A 383 -14.99 7.96 24.53
CA PHE A 383 -15.99 8.87 23.96
C PHE A 383 -17.30 8.17 23.56
N GLU A 384 -17.24 6.93 23.08
CA GLU A 384 -18.43 6.17 22.70
C GLU A 384 -19.21 5.58 23.91
N GLY A 385 -18.85 5.94 25.15
CA GLY A 385 -19.51 5.46 26.36
C GLY A 385 -19.35 3.96 26.60
N HIS A 386 -18.47 3.28 25.85
CA HIS A 386 -18.13 1.89 26.07
C HIS A 386 -17.30 1.79 27.33
N ASN A 387 -17.86 1.16 28.36
CA ASN A 387 -17.16 0.98 29.62
C ASN A 387 -16.14 -0.16 29.49
N TRP A 388 -14.92 0.06 29.96
CA TRP A 388 -13.89 -0.97 30.19
C TRP A 388 -14.34 -2.07 31.15
N SER A 389 -15.54 -1.98 31.74
CA SER A 389 -16.05 -2.81 32.83
C SER A 389 -16.12 -4.32 32.59
N LYS A 390 -15.89 -4.80 31.36
CA LYS A 390 -15.78 -6.22 31.01
C LYS A 390 -14.50 -6.58 30.23
N GLY A 391 -13.50 -5.69 30.20
CA GLY A 391 -12.23 -5.88 29.50
C GLY A 391 -11.03 -5.45 30.36
N PRO A 392 -9.79 -5.61 29.87
CA PRO A 392 -8.59 -5.15 30.59
C PRO A 392 -8.63 -3.64 30.79
N SER A 393 -8.07 -3.15 31.89
CA SER A 393 -7.79 -1.71 32.04
C SER A 393 -6.87 -1.22 30.93
N ARG A 394 -6.82 0.10 30.73
CA ARG A 394 -5.93 0.70 29.71
C ARG A 394 -4.46 0.28 29.89
N ALA A 395 -3.97 0.20 31.13
CA ALA A 395 -2.60 -0.20 31.41
C ALA A 395 -2.37 -1.68 31.08
N GLU A 396 -3.28 -2.56 31.49
CA GLU A 396 -3.23 -4.00 31.16
C GLU A 396 -3.31 -4.25 29.66
N LEU A 397 -4.21 -3.54 28.95
CA LEU A 397 -4.29 -3.63 27.50
C LEU A 397 -2.94 -3.28 26.88
N PHE A 398 -2.34 -2.14 27.24
CA PHE A 398 -1.09 -1.70 26.64
C PHE A 398 0.05 -2.69 26.92
N GLN A 399 0.09 -3.27 28.12
CA GLN A 399 1.02 -4.35 28.44
C GLN A 399 0.82 -5.56 27.52
N HIS A 400 -0.42 -6.05 27.36
CA HIS A 400 -0.69 -7.16 26.45
C HIS A 400 -0.29 -6.84 25.00
N LEU A 401 -0.54 -5.61 24.54
CA LEU A 401 -0.16 -5.20 23.18
C LEU A 401 1.36 -5.13 23.00
N ASP A 402 2.11 -4.68 24.02
CA ASP A 402 3.59 -4.72 24.00
C ASP A 402 4.09 -6.17 23.95
N GLU A 403 3.55 -7.06 24.78
CA GLU A 403 3.90 -8.49 24.78
C GLU A 403 3.57 -9.19 23.45
N ASP A 404 2.41 -8.90 22.87
CA ASP A 404 2.00 -9.46 21.57
C ASP A 404 2.92 -8.98 20.44
N ARG A 405 3.35 -7.71 20.47
CA ARG A 405 4.33 -7.16 19.51
C ARG A 405 5.67 -7.86 19.61
N ASP A 406 6.16 -8.08 20.83
CA ASP A 406 7.44 -8.74 21.07
C ASP A 406 7.43 -10.20 20.58
N LYS A 407 6.29 -10.89 20.72
CA LYS A 407 6.09 -12.27 20.25
C LYS A 407 5.85 -12.36 18.75
N GLY A 408 5.28 -11.33 18.12
CA GLY A 408 4.87 -11.33 16.72
C GLY A 408 3.48 -11.91 16.44
N PHE A 409 2.75 -12.32 17.49
CA PHE A 409 1.38 -12.83 17.41
C PHE A 409 0.60 -12.53 18.70
N CYS A 410 -0.73 -12.60 18.62
CA CYS A 410 -1.63 -12.48 19.75
C CYS A 410 -2.20 -13.85 20.12
N LEU A 411 -2.04 -14.27 21.38
CA LEU A 411 -2.65 -15.48 21.92
C LEU A 411 -3.69 -15.10 22.98
N VAL A 412 -4.91 -15.57 22.77
CA VAL A 412 -6.04 -15.38 23.69
C VAL A 412 -6.50 -16.74 24.20
N ASP A 413 -6.44 -16.94 25.52
CA ASP A 413 -6.81 -18.19 26.18
C ASP A 413 -7.97 -17.94 27.15
N ASN A 414 -9.11 -18.60 26.94
CA ASN A 414 -10.29 -18.54 27.81
C ASN A 414 -10.91 -17.15 28.03
N GLU A 415 -10.53 -16.10 27.28
CA GLU A 415 -11.02 -14.74 27.53
C GLU A 415 -12.47 -14.52 27.05
N ILE A 416 -12.86 -15.11 25.91
CA ILE A 416 -14.20 -14.87 25.33
C ILE A 416 -15.17 -16.03 25.60
N THR A 417 -14.72 -17.26 25.41
CA THR A 417 -15.54 -18.45 25.61
C THR A 417 -14.72 -19.46 26.42
N PRO A 418 -15.21 -19.91 27.59
CA PRO A 418 -14.53 -20.92 28.38
C PRO A 418 -14.27 -22.19 27.56
N GLY A 419 -13.06 -22.73 27.67
CA GLY A 419 -12.59 -23.89 26.91
C GLY A 419 -12.08 -23.59 25.50
N ILE A 420 -12.07 -22.32 25.06
CA ILE A 420 -11.63 -21.90 23.73
C ILE A 420 -10.38 -21.04 23.83
N ALA A 421 -9.44 -21.30 22.93
CA ALA A 421 -8.29 -20.42 22.69
C ALA A 421 -8.28 -19.96 21.22
N ALA A 422 -7.54 -18.89 20.97
CA ALA A 422 -7.35 -18.34 19.64
C ALA A 422 -5.97 -17.71 19.49
N VAL A 423 -5.40 -17.86 18.30
CA VAL A 423 -4.14 -17.20 17.91
C VAL A 423 -4.40 -16.32 16.69
N GLY A 424 -3.81 -15.12 16.67
CA GLY A 424 -3.97 -14.15 15.60
C GLY A 424 -2.66 -13.47 15.24
N ALA A 425 -2.50 -13.12 13.97
CA ALA A 425 -1.33 -12.41 13.46
C ALA A 425 -1.75 -11.28 12.50
N PRO A 426 -0.95 -10.20 12.42
CA PRO A 426 -1.20 -9.07 11.52
C PRO A 426 -0.86 -9.44 10.07
N ILE A 427 -1.70 -8.98 9.14
CA ILE A 427 -1.43 -9.00 7.69
C ILE A 427 -1.01 -7.60 7.27
N TYR A 428 0.14 -7.52 6.60
CA TYR A 428 0.74 -6.28 6.13
C TYR A 428 0.50 -6.06 4.64
N ASN A 429 0.37 -4.82 4.21
CA ASN A 429 0.39 -4.44 2.79
C ASN A 429 1.82 -4.07 2.31
N HIS A 430 1.93 -3.69 1.04
CA HIS A 430 3.19 -3.22 0.43
C HIS A 430 3.86 -2.00 1.08
N ARG A 431 3.16 -1.28 1.97
CA ARG A 431 3.71 -0.17 2.77
C ARG A 431 4.15 -0.59 4.17
N GLY A 432 4.03 -1.88 4.52
CA GLY A 432 4.28 -2.35 5.88
C GLY A 432 3.19 -1.96 6.88
N GLU A 433 2.01 -1.54 6.40
CA GLU A 433 0.88 -1.19 7.26
C GLU A 433 0.03 -2.43 7.55
N VAL A 434 -0.46 -2.55 8.79
CA VAL A 434 -1.45 -3.57 9.15
C VAL A 434 -2.78 -3.25 8.47
N VAL A 435 -3.22 -4.11 7.56
CA VAL A 435 -4.48 -3.94 6.83
C VAL A 435 -5.55 -4.96 7.21
N ALA A 436 -5.12 -6.08 7.80
CA ALA A 436 -6.01 -7.13 8.26
C ALA A 436 -5.33 -7.96 9.37
N SER A 437 -6.06 -8.92 9.92
CA SER A 437 -5.53 -9.97 10.76
C SER A 437 -6.05 -11.33 10.30
N LEU A 438 -5.19 -12.33 10.37
CA LEU A 438 -5.54 -13.73 10.22
C LEU A 438 -5.59 -14.35 11.62
N SER A 439 -6.61 -15.15 11.92
CA SER A 439 -6.65 -15.88 13.18
C SER A 439 -7.25 -17.27 13.04
N MET A 440 -6.93 -18.13 13.99
CA MET A 440 -7.49 -19.47 14.16
C MET A 440 -8.02 -19.60 15.59
N SER A 441 -9.19 -20.21 15.74
CA SER A 441 -9.81 -20.46 17.03
C SER A 441 -10.41 -21.86 17.09
N GLY A 442 -10.25 -22.48 18.25
CA GLY A 442 -10.60 -23.88 18.49
C GLY A 442 -10.67 -24.22 19.97
N LEU A 443 -10.83 -25.52 20.26
CA LEU A 443 -10.69 -26.01 21.63
C LEU A 443 -9.30 -25.66 22.16
N ARG A 444 -9.24 -25.27 23.44
CA ARG A 444 -8.00 -24.87 24.09
C ARG A 444 -6.86 -25.87 23.85
N ASP A 445 -7.13 -27.15 24.02
CA ASP A 445 -6.13 -28.21 23.84
C ASP A 445 -5.69 -28.35 22.37
N GLY A 446 -6.52 -28.02 21.38
CA GLY A 446 -6.15 -28.05 19.97
C GLY A 446 -5.31 -26.85 19.51
N ILE A 447 -5.38 -25.73 20.24
CA ILE A 447 -4.64 -24.50 19.94
C ILE A 447 -3.36 -24.38 20.76
N LEU A 448 -3.38 -24.81 22.03
CA LEU A 448 -2.27 -24.65 22.98
C LEU A 448 -1.39 -25.89 23.14
N SER A 449 -1.77 -27.04 22.56
CA SER A 449 -1.00 -28.26 22.77
C SER A 449 0.28 -28.29 21.93
N ASP A 450 1.39 -28.58 22.60
CA ASP A 450 2.68 -28.92 21.98
C ASP A 450 2.72 -30.36 21.42
N THR A 451 1.68 -31.17 21.67
CA THR A 451 1.60 -32.57 21.19
C THR A 451 0.79 -32.73 19.92
N ALA A 452 0.23 -31.65 19.37
CA ALA A 452 -0.43 -31.69 18.07
C ALA A 452 0.61 -31.90 16.96
N ASP A 453 0.18 -32.47 15.83
CA ASP A 453 1.05 -32.64 14.65
C ASP A 453 1.42 -31.29 13.98
N TYR A 454 0.90 -30.17 14.51
CA TYR A 454 1.13 -28.82 14.03
C TYR A 454 1.25 -27.82 15.19
N SER A 455 1.93 -26.70 14.94
CA SER A 455 1.91 -25.53 15.81
C SER A 455 0.90 -24.50 15.28
N ALA A 456 -0.12 -24.18 16.08
CA ALA A 456 -1.15 -23.20 15.72
C ALA A 456 -0.55 -21.81 15.45
N VAL A 457 0.47 -21.43 16.23
CA VAL A 457 1.19 -20.16 16.09
C VAL A 457 1.95 -20.11 14.78
N GLU A 458 2.73 -21.15 14.46
CA GLU A 458 3.53 -21.19 13.23
C GLU A 458 2.64 -21.17 11.99
N LEU A 459 1.54 -21.93 11.99
CA LEU A 459 0.59 -21.94 10.88
C LEU A 459 -0.04 -20.56 10.63
N ILE A 460 -0.43 -19.86 11.70
CA ILE A 460 -1.00 -18.50 11.57
C ILE A 460 0.05 -17.49 11.12
N LEU A 461 1.27 -17.53 11.65
CA LEU A 461 2.36 -16.64 11.23
C LEU A 461 2.71 -16.87 9.76
N GLN A 462 2.83 -18.13 9.34
CA GLN A 462 3.08 -18.49 7.95
C GLN A 462 1.94 -18.03 7.04
N GLY A 463 0.69 -18.32 7.42
CA GLY A 463 -0.46 -17.91 6.63
C GLY A 463 -0.56 -16.39 6.50
N SER A 464 -0.27 -15.67 7.58
CA SER A 464 -0.24 -14.20 7.56
C SER A 464 0.88 -13.65 6.68
N ALA A 465 2.06 -14.27 6.71
CA ALA A 465 3.18 -13.90 5.86
C ALA A 465 2.89 -14.18 4.37
N GLU A 466 2.29 -15.32 4.03
CA GLU A 466 1.86 -15.66 2.66
C GLU A 466 0.87 -14.63 2.11
N ILE A 467 -0.13 -14.24 2.91
CA ILE A 467 -1.10 -13.22 2.52
C ILE A 467 -0.42 -11.85 2.39
N SER A 468 0.46 -11.49 3.32
CA SER A 468 1.17 -10.21 3.29
C SER A 468 2.07 -10.08 2.05
N GLN A 469 2.80 -11.13 1.69
CA GLN A 469 3.59 -11.18 0.45
C GLN A 469 2.72 -11.00 -0.79
N ALA A 470 1.54 -11.63 -0.83
CA ALA A 470 0.58 -11.47 -1.91
C ALA A 470 -0.02 -10.06 -2.00
N LEU A 471 0.06 -9.27 -0.92
CA LEU A 471 -0.28 -7.84 -0.89
C LEU A 471 0.94 -6.93 -1.13
N GLY A 472 2.10 -7.53 -1.47
CA GLY A 472 3.35 -6.84 -1.75
C GLY A 472 4.16 -6.46 -0.52
N ALA A 473 3.89 -6.98 0.67
CA ALA A 473 4.74 -6.68 1.84
C ALA A 473 6.17 -7.20 1.62
N THR A 474 7.16 -6.32 1.74
CA THR A 474 8.58 -6.70 1.76
C THR A 474 8.92 -7.28 3.12
N ILE A 475 9.32 -8.55 3.15
CA ILE A 475 9.89 -9.15 4.35
C ILE A 475 11.32 -8.64 4.47
N GLU A 476 11.54 -7.57 5.24
CA GLU A 476 12.90 -7.17 5.57
C GLU A 476 13.55 -8.25 6.47
N HIS A 477 14.73 -8.71 6.07
CA HIS A 477 15.62 -9.54 6.88
C HIS A 477 16.66 -8.70 7.65
N ASN A 478 16.41 -7.41 7.88
CA ASN A 478 17.36 -6.52 8.53
C ASN A 478 17.36 -6.68 10.05
N GLY A 479 18.56 -6.87 10.61
CA GLY A 479 18.79 -7.00 12.04
C GLY A 479 18.38 -5.75 12.81
N GLY A 480 17.29 -5.86 13.56
CA GLY A 480 16.86 -4.84 14.52
C GLY A 480 15.34 -4.77 14.63
N ASN A 481 14.74 -5.63 15.47
CA ASN A 481 13.34 -5.59 15.93
C ASN A 481 12.24 -5.37 14.88
N GLN A 482 12.11 -6.30 13.94
CA GLN A 482 10.84 -6.94 13.55
C GLN A 482 11.18 -8.10 12.59
N LYS A 483 11.18 -9.33 13.11
CA LYS A 483 11.41 -10.52 12.28
C LYS A 483 10.09 -11.26 12.12
N LEU A 484 9.58 -11.35 10.89
CA LEU A 484 8.71 -12.48 10.53
C LEU A 484 9.61 -13.74 10.49
N PRO A 485 9.21 -14.87 11.10
CA PRO A 485 10.01 -16.09 11.08
C PRO A 485 10.24 -16.57 9.65
N GLN A 486 11.41 -17.17 9.38
CA GLN A 486 11.72 -17.75 8.07
C GLN A 486 10.69 -18.84 7.73
N VAL A 487 10.02 -18.69 6.59
CA VAL A 487 8.93 -19.56 6.16
C VAL A 487 9.45 -20.58 5.14
N THR A 488 9.33 -21.86 5.47
CA THR A 488 9.41 -22.96 4.50
C THR A 488 8.00 -23.16 3.92
N PRO A 489 7.81 -23.34 2.60
CA PRO A 489 6.46 -23.51 2.03
C PRO A 489 5.72 -24.68 2.67
N LEU A 490 4.44 -24.48 2.99
CA LEU A 490 3.52 -25.54 3.41
C LEU A 490 3.51 -26.64 2.34
N SER A 491 4.28 -27.69 2.59
CA SER A 491 4.38 -28.85 1.71
C SER A 491 3.20 -29.75 2.00
N ILE A 492 2.18 -29.71 1.15
CA ILE A 492 1.10 -30.69 1.19
C ILE A 492 1.69 -31.99 0.64
N VAL A 493 1.88 -32.98 1.50
CA VAL A 493 1.92 -34.37 1.04
C VAL A 493 0.46 -34.71 0.71
N VAL A 494 0.16 -34.75 -0.59
CA VAL A 494 -1.15 -35.14 -1.12
C VAL A 494 -1.44 -36.59 -0.79
#